data_AF-A0A9X3N0U4-F1
#
_entry.id   AF-A0A9X3N0U4-F1
#
_cell.length_a   1.000
_cell.length_b   1.000
_cell.length_c   1.000
_cell.angle_alpha   90.00
_cell.angle_beta   90.00
_cell.angle_gamma   90.00
#
_symmetry.space_group_name_H-M   'P 1'
#
loop_
_entity.id
_entity.type
_entity.pdbx_description
1 polymer ?
#
loop_
_entity_poly.entity_id
_entity_poly.type
_entity_poly.pdbx_seq_one_letter_code
_entity_poly.pdbx_strand_id
1 'polypeptide(L)'
;MVESVRWRRLRWQLRGAWQWPAFVVLTFVDALLVARLPFQGEGTDVIGAFLVAGFFNLLAVALLAPAFGMLLRRRRRDLPFMIARDYAGTALLVLTTCGLLAGGLVHRSAVVEERADQRAVTAAVNHYVAASAPRFMVGLGTMDRVKLEADSYRVCVMGRENLPLCMFVNTDQSPAGVKRDPSREPNAPFADR
;
A
#
# COMPACT_ATOMS: atom_id res chain seq x y z
N MET A 1 41.44 12.74 -35.84
CA MET A 1 40.84 13.66 -34.84
C MET A 1 39.32 13.47 -34.60
N VAL A 2 38.60 12.70 -35.41
CA VAL A 2 37.12 12.52 -35.30
C VAL A 2 36.69 11.71 -34.06
N GLU A 3 37.52 10.79 -33.55
CA GLU A 3 37.18 9.96 -32.38
C GLU A 3 36.98 10.75 -31.08
N SER A 4 37.76 11.80 -30.85
CA SER A 4 37.71 12.58 -29.60
C SER A 4 36.39 13.34 -29.42
N VAL A 5 35.79 13.79 -30.52
CA VAL A 5 34.50 14.49 -30.52
C VAL A 5 33.36 13.49 -30.29
N ARG A 6 33.45 12.28 -30.83
CA ARG A 6 32.46 11.21 -30.65
C ARG A 6 32.42 10.73 -29.19
N TRP A 7 33.58 10.55 -28.56
CA TRP A 7 33.69 10.17 -27.15
C TRP A 7 33.20 11.24 -26.18
N ARG A 8 33.46 12.52 -26.46
CA ARG A 8 32.90 13.61 -25.65
C ARG A 8 31.38 13.66 -25.76
N ARG A 9 30.79 13.56 -26.96
CA ARG A 9 29.32 13.52 -27.14
C ARG A 9 28.67 12.31 -26.46
N LEU A 10 29.25 11.11 -26.59
CA LEU A 10 28.77 9.89 -25.93
C LEU A 10 28.79 10.02 -24.40
N ARG A 11 29.86 10.56 -23.82
CA ARG A 11 29.94 10.85 -22.38
C ARG A 11 28.90 11.87 -21.92
N TRP A 12 28.56 12.85 -22.77
CA TRP A 12 27.54 13.85 -22.45
C TRP A 12 26.12 13.28 -22.55
N GLN A 13 25.85 12.38 -23.51
CA GLN A 13 24.58 11.66 -23.59
C GLN A 13 24.39 10.70 -22.40
N LEU A 14 25.44 9.98 -22.00
CA LEU A 14 25.39 9.11 -20.82
C LEU A 14 25.25 9.88 -19.49
N ARG A 15 25.68 11.15 -19.43
CA ARG A 15 25.51 11.99 -18.24
C ARG A 15 24.13 12.64 -18.11
N GLY A 16 23.41 12.82 -19.21
CA GLY A 16 22.08 13.46 -19.23
C GLY A 16 20.94 12.50 -19.58
N ALA A 17 21.18 11.18 -19.50
CA ALA A 17 20.19 10.14 -19.73
C ALA A 17 19.94 9.32 -18.46
N TRP A 18 20.14 9.89 -17.27
CA TRP A 18 19.95 9.17 -16.00
C TRP A 18 18.50 9.02 -15.62
N GLN A 19 17.60 9.86 -16.16
CA GLN A 19 16.18 9.81 -15.82
C GLN A 19 15.52 8.51 -16.26
N TRP A 20 15.83 7.95 -17.44
CA TRP A 20 15.18 6.71 -17.89
C TRP A 20 15.59 5.48 -17.06
N PRO A 21 16.89 5.21 -16.82
CA PRO A 21 17.31 4.16 -15.91
C PRO A 21 16.77 4.35 -14.49
N ALA A 22 16.82 5.59 -13.97
CA ALA A 22 16.29 5.89 -12.64
C ALA A 22 14.79 5.65 -12.57
N PHE A 23 14.03 6.05 -13.59
CA PHE A 23 12.60 5.80 -13.67
C PHE A 23 12.27 4.31 -13.61
N VAL A 24 12.95 3.48 -14.43
CA VAL A 24 12.70 2.03 -14.45
C VAL A 24 13.03 1.41 -13.09
N VAL A 25 14.22 1.70 -12.54
CA VAL A 25 14.67 1.12 -11.27
C VAL A 25 13.81 1.59 -10.10
N LEU A 26 13.57 2.90 -9.97
CA LEU A 26 12.82 3.45 -8.86
C LEU A 26 11.34 3.07 -8.92
N THR A 27 10.74 2.97 -10.10
CA THR A 27 9.37 2.45 -10.22
C THR A 27 9.26 1.02 -9.73
N PHE A 28 10.25 0.17 -10.03
CA PHE A 28 10.28 -1.19 -9.51
C PHE A 28 10.47 -1.24 -8.00
N VAL A 29 11.36 -0.39 -7.46
CA VAL A 29 11.56 -0.23 -6.01
C VAL A 29 10.30 0.26 -5.33
N ASP A 30 9.63 1.29 -5.87
CA ASP A 30 8.39 1.86 -5.33
C ASP A 30 7.26 0.83 -5.34
N ALA A 31 7.13 0.04 -6.41
CA ALA A 31 6.17 -1.06 -6.48
C ALA A 31 6.44 -2.09 -5.38
N LEU A 32 7.70 -2.43 -5.15
CA LEU A 32 8.08 -3.36 -4.08
C LEU A 32 7.82 -2.76 -2.69
N LEU A 33 8.08 -1.46 -2.50
CA LEU A 33 7.78 -0.75 -1.25
C LEU A 33 6.29 -0.76 -0.96
N VAL A 34 5.45 -0.42 -1.94
CA VAL A 34 3.98 -0.43 -1.78
C VAL A 34 3.47 -1.85 -1.50
N ALA A 35 3.99 -2.86 -2.18
CA ALA A 35 3.58 -4.25 -1.98
C ALA A 35 4.01 -4.81 -0.60
N ARG A 36 5.17 -4.39 -0.07
CA ARG A 36 5.73 -4.94 1.18
C ARG A 36 5.43 -4.10 2.41
N LEU A 37 5.28 -2.79 2.26
CA LEU A 37 4.93 -1.82 3.30
C LEU A 37 3.63 -1.10 2.91
N PRO A 38 2.48 -1.82 2.93
CA PRO A 38 1.21 -1.16 2.69
C PRO A 38 0.96 -0.13 3.78
N PHE A 39 0.39 1.01 3.41
CA PHE A 39 0.03 2.06 4.35
C PHE A 39 -1.17 1.65 5.23
N GLN A 40 -2.09 0.86 4.68
CA GLN A 40 -3.29 0.37 5.35
C GLN A 40 -3.72 -0.99 4.76
N GLY A 41 -4.30 -1.87 5.59
CA GLY A 41 -4.98 -3.09 5.16
C GLY A 41 -4.07 -4.23 4.65
N GLU A 42 -4.69 -5.16 3.90
CA GLU A 42 -3.96 -6.19 3.16
C GLU A 42 -3.25 -5.55 1.95
N GLY A 43 -1.97 -5.86 1.76
CA GLY A 43 -1.19 -5.26 0.70
C GLY A 43 -1.78 -5.53 -0.69
N THR A 44 -1.69 -4.57 -1.59
CA THR A 44 -2.13 -4.73 -2.98
C THR A 44 -1.29 -5.79 -3.69
N ASP A 45 -1.90 -6.54 -4.62
CA ASP A 45 -1.17 -7.44 -5.50
C ASP A 45 -0.02 -6.71 -6.22
N VAL A 46 1.08 -7.42 -6.49
CA VAL A 46 2.33 -6.85 -7.04
C VAL A 46 2.08 -6.14 -8.36
N ILE A 47 1.17 -6.66 -9.19
CA ILE A 47 0.78 -6.04 -10.47
C ILE A 47 0.06 -4.72 -10.21
N GLY A 48 -0.89 -4.69 -9.27
CA GLY A 48 -1.60 -3.47 -8.88
C GLY A 48 -0.65 -2.42 -8.30
N ALA A 49 0.26 -2.84 -7.42
CA ALA A 49 1.29 -1.98 -6.85
C ALA A 49 2.21 -1.37 -7.93
N PHE A 50 2.60 -2.16 -8.93
CA PHE A 50 3.41 -1.69 -10.05
C PHE A 50 2.67 -0.66 -10.93
N LEU A 51 1.40 -0.91 -11.25
CA LEU A 51 0.59 0.02 -12.03
C LEU A 51 0.40 1.35 -11.31
N VAL A 52 0.09 1.32 -10.01
CA VAL A 52 -0.07 2.52 -9.19
C VAL A 52 1.25 3.28 -9.07
N ALA A 53 2.35 2.60 -8.70
CA ALA A 53 3.67 3.21 -8.58
C ALA A 53 4.14 3.82 -9.92
N GLY A 54 3.97 3.08 -11.02
CA GLY A 54 4.30 3.56 -12.36
C GLY A 54 3.48 4.78 -12.76
N PHE A 55 2.17 4.78 -12.51
CA PHE A 55 1.30 5.92 -12.79
C PHE A 55 1.70 7.17 -12.00
N PHE A 56 1.97 7.02 -10.70
CA PHE A 56 2.44 8.14 -9.86
C PHE A 56 3.81 8.67 -10.31
N ASN A 57 4.76 7.79 -10.63
CA ASN A 57 6.06 8.20 -11.13
C ASN A 57 5.96 8.89 -12.50
N LEU A 58 5.08 8.43 -13.39
CA LEU A 58 4.80 9.10 -14.66
C LEU A 58 4.21 10.49 -14.44
N LEU A 59 3.21 10.63 -13.56
CA LEU A 59 2.63 11.92 -13.20
C LEU A 59 3.66 12.88 -12.62
N ALA A 60 4.48 12.38 -11.67
CA ALA A 60 5.54 13.15 -11.05
C ALA A 60 6.50 13.68 -12.12
N VAL A 61 7.01 12.81 -12.99
CA VAL A 61 7.95 13.20 -14.04
C VAL A 61 7.31 14.09 -15.11
N ALA A 62 6.07 13.82 -15.53
CA ALA A 62 5.41 14.57 -16.59
C ALA A 62 5.00 15.98 -16.15
N LEU A 63 4.43 16.10 -14.94
CA LEU A 63 3.85 17.36 -14.45
C LEU A 63 4.84 18.18 -13.62
N LEU A 64 5.62 17.54 -12.75
CA LEU A 64 6.45 18.27 -11.78
C LEU A 64 7.87 18.51 -12.29
N ALA A 65 8.45 17.61 -13.09
CA ALA A 65 9.81 17.81 -13.60
C ALA A 65 10.00 19.11 -14.42
N PRO A 66 9.05 19.58 -15.26
CA PRO A 66 9.19 20.87 -15.94
C PRO A 66 9.22 22.04 -14.96
N ALA A 67 8.35 22.03 -13.94
CA ALA A 67 8.28 23.08 -12.92
C ALA A 67 9.55 23.10 -12.06
N PHE A 68 9.99 21.93 -11.59
CA PHE A 68 11.24 21.79 -10.84
C PHE A 68 12.47 22.13 -11.68
N GLY A 69 12.48 21.81 -12.98
CA GLY A 69 13.55 22.21 -13.89
C GLY A 69 13.66 23.73 -14.04
N MET A 70 12.52 24.44 -14.10
CA MET A 70 12.51 25.91 -14.07
C MET A 70 13.01 26.48 -12.74
N LEU A 71 12.58 25.90 -11.61
CA LEU A 71 13.03 26.32 -10.29
C LEU A 71 14.53 26.08 -10.09
N LEU A 72 15.03 24.93 -10.52
CA LEU A 72 16.45 24.58 -10.45
C LEU A 72 17.30 25.55 -11.26
N ARG A 73 16.83 25.98 -12.44
CA ARG A 73 17.50 27.00 -13.26
C ARG A 73 17.51 28.39 -12.63
N ARG A 74 16.53 28.74 -11.78
CA ARG A 74 16.59 29.98 -10.99
C ARG A 74 17.78 29.97 -10.03
N ARG A 75 18.17 28.79 -9.52
CA ARG A 75 19.29 28.61 -8.59
C ARG A 75 20.62 28.30 -9.28
N ARG A 76 20.60 27.58 -10.40
CA ARG A 76 21.78 27.24 -11.23
C ARG A 76 21.52 27.63 -12.68
N ARG A 77 21.85 28.88 -13.03
CA ARG A 77 21.65 29.42 -14.40
C ARG A 77 22.59 28.79 -15.43
N ASP A 78 23.65 28.15 -14.96
CA ASP A 78 24.76 27.60 -15.76
C ASP A 78 24.38 26.29 -16.48
N LEU A 79 23.21 25.71 -16.17
CA LEU A 79 22.76 24.42 -16.72
C LEU A 79 21.88 24.58 -17.98
N PRO A 80 22.17 23.84 -19.06
CA PRO A 80 21.28 23.72 -20.22
C PRO A 80 19.92 23.12 -19.82
N PHE A 81 18.84 23.57 -20.47
CA PHE A 81 17.46 23.18 -20.13
C PHE A 81 17.23 21.66 -20.08
N MET A 82 17.76 20.92 -21.07
CA MET A 82 17.58 19.47 -21.17
C MET A 82 18.18 18.73 -19.96
N ILE A 83 19.37 19.16 -19.51
CA ILE A 83 20.09 18.54 -18.39
C ILE A 83 19.44 18.92 -17.06
N ALA A 84 18.99 20.17 -16.91
CA ALA A 84 18.27 20.60 -15.72
C ALA A 84 16.96 19.80 -15.54
N ARG A 85 16.28 19.45 -16.63
CA ARG A 85 15.06 18.63 -16.60
C ARG A 85 15.35 17.17 -16.22
N ASP A 86 16.41 16.56 -16.76
CA ASP A 86 16.83 15.19 -16.43
C ASP A 86 17.19 15.05 -14.94
N TYR A 87 17.95 16.00 -14.40
CA TYR A 87 18.26 16.03 -12.96
C TYR A 87 17.03 16.31 -12.09
N ALA A 88 16.14 17.22 -12.49
CA ALA A 88 14.92 17.50 -11.75
C ALA A 88 14.00 16.27 -11.69
N GLY A 89 13.83 15.57 -12.82
CA GLY A 89 13.06 14.33 -12.88
C GLY A 89 13.66 13.22 -12.01
N THR A 90 14.98 13.02 -12.08
CA THR A 90 15.69 12.03 -11.26
C THR A 90 15.58 12.34 -9.77
N ALA A 91 15.81 13.61 -9.37
CA ALA A 91 15.70 14.03 -7.98
C ALA A 91 14.26 13.85 -7.44
N LEU A 92 13.26 14.14 -8.26
CA LEU A 92 11.87 13.96 -7.90
C LEU A 92 11.53 12.49 -7.66
N LEU A 93 11.97 11.58 -8.54
CA LEU A 93 11.77 10.14 -8.34
C LEU A 93 12.41 9.67 -7.03
N VAL A 94 13.65 10.08 -6.75
CA VAL A 94 14.33 9.75 -5.48
C VAL A 94 13.54 10.27 -4.28
N LEU A 95 13.04 11.50 -4.33
CA LEU A 95 12.23 12.08 -3.24
C LEU A 95 10.92 11.31 -3.04
N THR A 96 10.25 10.92 -4.12
CA THR A 96 9.04 10.08 -4.07
C THR A 96 9.34 8.75 -3.39
N THR A 97 10.39 8.04 -3.82
CA THR A 97 10.82 6.77 -3.23
C THR A 97 11.17 6.92 -1.75
N CYS A 98 11.90 7.97 -1.37
CA CYS A 98 12.19 8.27 0.04
C CYS A 98 10.92 8.53 0.84
N GLY A 99 9.95 9.26 0.27
CA GLY A 99 8.65 9.52 0.91
C GLY A 99 7.84 8.23 1.13
N LEU A 100 7.78 7.35 0.12
CA LEU A 100 7.11 6.06 0.22
C LEU A 100 7.76 5.16 1.28
N LEU A 101 9.10 5.09 1.28
CA LEU A 101 9.85 4.33 2.28
C LEU A 101 9.58 4.86 3.70
N ALA A 102 9.70 6.17 3.91
CA ALA A 102 9.47 6.79 5.20
C ALA A 102 8.04 6.56 5.70
N GLY A 103 7.04 6.78 4.82
CA GLY A 103 5.65 6.55 5.16
C GLY A 103 5.33 5.09 5.48
N GLY A 104 5.87 4.15 4.70
CA GLY A 104 5.73 2.72 4.96
C GLY A 104 6.37 2.29 6.29
N LEU A 105 7.52 2.86 6.65
CA LEU A 105 8.17 2.61 7.93
C LEU A 105 7.37 3.19 9.11
N VAL A 106 6.81 4.40 8.96
CA VAL A 106 5.97 5.04 9.98
C VAL A 106 4.70 4.24 10.27
N HIS A 107 4.05 3.69 9.24
CA HIS A 107 2.81 2.91 9.40
C HIS A 107 3.03 1.43 9.71
N ARG A 108 4.28 0.96 9.75
CA ARG A 108 4.58 -0.47 9.91
C ARG A 108 4.01 -1.06 11.20
N SER A 109 4.04 -0.33 12.32
CA SER A 109 3.51 -0.82 13.60
C SER A 109 1.99 -1.00 13.53
N ALA A 110 1.27 -0.01 13.03
CA ALA A 110 -0.18 -0.06 12.88
C ALA A 110 -0.63 -1.24 11.99
N VAL A 111 0.11 -1.54 10.92
CA VAL A 111 -0.18 -2.70 10.06
C VAL A 111 0.08 -4.02 10.76
N VAL A 112 1.11 -4.10 11.61
CA VAL A 112 1.41 -5.31 12.37
C VAL A 112 0.34 -5.57 13.44
N GLU A 113 -0.09 -4.53 14.13
CA GLU A 113 -1.18 -4.57 15.12
C GLU A 113 -2.49 -5.01 14.47
N GLU A 114 -2.92 -4.37 13.39
CA GLU A 114 -4.13 -4.74 12.66
C GLU A 114 -4.10 -6.20 12.17
N ARG A 115 -2.93 -6.69 11.73
CA ARG A 115 -2.77 -8.11 11.34
C ARG A 115 -2.83 -9.05 12.55
N ALA A 116 -2.34 -8.64 13.71
CA ALA A 116 -2.44 -9.42 14.94
C ALA A 116 -3.91 -9.53 15.38
N ASP A 117 -4.64 -8.40 15.35
CA ASP A 117 -6.06 -8.35 15.69
C ASP A 117 -6.89 -9.22 14.76
N GLN A 118 -6.67 -9.13 13.45
CA GLN A 118 -7.37 -9.97 12.47
C GLN A 118 -7.15 -11.47 12.71
N ARG A 119 -5.94 -11.87 13.12
CA ARG A 119 -5.64 -13.27 13.48
C ARG A 119 -6.34 -13.66 14.77
N ALA A 120 -6.34 -12.79 15.78
CA ALA A 120 -7.01 -13.01 17.06
C ALA A 120 -8.52 -13.17 16.86
N VAL A 121 -9.13 -12.29 16.06
CA VAL A 121 -10.55 -12.35 15.68
C VAL A 121 -10.87 -13.68 14.98
N THR A 122 -10.06 -14.04 13.98
CA THR A 122 -10.24 -15.30 13.23
C THR A 122 -10.15 -16.51 14.15
N ALA A 123 -9.15 -16.57 15.02
CA ALA A 123 -8.97 -17.67 15.96
C ALA A 123 -10.12 -17.77 16.97
N ALA A 124 -10.56 -16.65 17.53
CA ALA A 124 -11.64 -16.60 18.50
C ALA A 124 -12.99 -17.03 17.90
N VAL A 125 -13.30 -16.56 16.69
CA VAL A 125 -14.51 -16.97 15.95
C VAL A 125 -14.47 -18.45 15.61
N ASN A 126 -13.35 -18.97 15.11
CA ASN A 126 -13.18 -20.39 14.84
C ASN A 126 -13.43 -21.23 16.10
N HIS A 127 -12.85 -20.83 17.24
CA HIS A 127 -13.02 -21.54 18.50
C HIS A 127 -14.47 -21.50 18.99
N TYR A 128 -15.11 -20.32 18.97
CA TYR A 128 -16.51 -20.17 19.37
C TYR A 128 -17.45 -21.00 18.49
N VAL A 129 -17.28 -20.93 17.16
CA VAL A 129 -18.13 -21.67 16.21
C VAL A 129 -17.94 -23.18 16.38
N ALA A 130 -16.71 -23.66 16.54
CA ALA A 130 -16.44 -25.08 16.77
C ALA A 130 -17.09 -25.58 18.07
N ALA A 131 -17.06 -24.78 19.15
CA ALA A 131 -17.59 -25.18 20.45
C ALA A 131 -19.12 -25.03 20.57
N SER A 132 -19.67 -23.93 20.04
CA SER A 132 -21.05 -23.51 20.33
C SER A 132 -22.00 -23.57 19.13
N ALA A 133 -21.47 -23.58 17.90
CA ALA A 133 -22.31 -23.46 16.70
C ALA A 133 -21.73 -24.22 15.49
N PRO A 134 -21.42 -25.53 15.61
CA PRO A 134 -20.65 -26.28 14.60
C PRO A 134 -21.31 -26.32 13.21
N ARG A 135 -22.63 -26.12 13.12
CA ARG A 135 -23.37 -25.96 11.85
C ARG A 135 -22.89 -24.80 10.97
N PHE A 136 -22.22 -23.81 11.56
CA PHE A 136 -21.64 -22.66 10.84
C PHE A 136 -20.16 -22.88 10.44
N MET A 137 -19.56 -24.03 10.75
CA MET A 137 -18.15 -24.33 10.43
C MET A 137 -17.83 -24.18 8.94
N VAL A 138 -18.77 -24.52 8.06
CA VAL A 138 -18.60 -24.41 6.59
C VAL A 138 -18.40 -22.97 6.14
N GLY A 139 -18.93 -22.01 6.90
CA GLY A 139 -18.88 -20.58 6.60
C GLY A 139 -17.61 -19.86 7.05
N LEU A 140 -16.74 -20.52 7.81
CA LEU A 140 -15.58 -19.88 8.45
C LEU A 140 -14.58 -19.32 7.41
N GLY A 141 -14.49 -19.94 6.23
CA GLY A 141 -13.63 -19.47 5.14
C GLY A 141 -14.14 -18.20 4.43
N THR A 142 -15.42 -17.86 4.58
CA THR A 142 -16.06 -16.71 3.94
C THR A 142 -16.74 -15.80 4.96
N MET A 143 -16.19 -15.74 6.17
CA MET A 143 -16.73 -14.89 7.23
C MET A 143 -16.59 -13.42 6.85
N ASP A 144 -17.70 -12.69 7.03
CA ASP A 144 -17.79 -11.26 6.80
C ASP A 144 -17.41 -10.54 8.10
N ARG A 145 -16.49 -9.58 8.03
CA ARG A 145 -15.98 -8.85 9.20
C ARG A 145 -15.99 -7.35 8.94
N VAL A 146 -16.38 -6.58 9.96
CA VAL A 146 -16.28 -5.12 9.96
C VAL A 146 -15.67 -4.67 11.28
N LYS A 147 -14.76 -3.69 11.21
CA LYS A 147 -14.17 -3.05 12.39
C LYS A 147 -15.12 -1.94 12.84
N LEU A 148 -15.60 -2.01 14.07
CA LEU A 148 -16.52 -1.02 14.64
C LEU A 148 -15.74 0.07 15.40
N GLU A 149 -14.77 -0.35 16.20
CA GLU A 149 -13.90 0.50 17.00
C GLU A 149 -12.46 -0.06 16.99
N ALA A 150 -11.52 0.57 17.69
CA ALA A 150 -10.10 0.20 17.69
C ALA A 150 -9.87 -1.30 17.96
N ASP A 151 -10.55 -1.84 18.98
CA ASP A 151 -10.39 -3.24 19.43
C ASP A 151 -11.69 -4.05 19.28
N SER A 152 -12.70 -3.51 18.61
CA SER A 152 -14.04 -4.11 18.50
C SER A 152 -14.42 -4.41 17.07
N TYR A 153 -14.70 -5.68 16.80
CA TYR A 153 -15.05 -6.19 15.50
C TYR A 153 -16.43 -6.85 15.54
N ARG A 154 -17.18 -6.74 14.44
CA ARG A 154 -18.39 -7.52 14.21
C ARG A 154 -18.12 -8.51 13.10
N VAL A 155 -18.34 -9.79 13.39
CA VAL A 155 -18.09 -10.89 12.46
C VAL A 155 -19.37 -11.69 12.26
N CYS A 156 -19.77 -11.87 11.00
CA CYS A 156 -20.92 -12.66 10.60
C CYS A 156 -20.47 -13.86 9.77
N VAL A 157 -20.86 -15.05 10.21
CA VAL A 157 -20.53 -16.32 9.55
C VAL A 157 -21.78 -16.87 8.86
N MET A 158 -21.68 -17.11 7.55
CA MET A 158 -22.76 -17.68 6.75
C MET A 158 -22.73 -19.21 6.83
N GLY A 159 -23.77 -19.81 7.40
CA GLY A 159 -23.88 -21.27 7.50
C GLY A 159 -24.62 -21.87 6.31
N ARG A 160 -25.11 -23.10 6.51
CA ARG A 160 -26.17 -23.68 5.67
C ARG A 160 -27.56 -23.08 5.94
N GLU A 161 -27.65 -22.20 6.95
CA GLU A 161 -28.88 -21.50 7.29
C GLU A 161 -29.05 -20.25 6.44
N ASN A 162 -30.30 -19.81 6.27
CA ASN A 162 -30.64 -18.58 5.55
C ASN A 162 -30.20 -17.31 6.29
N LEU A 163 -29.90 -17.40 7.59
CA LEU A 163 -29.54 -16.25 8.43
C LEU A 163 -28.11 -16.43 8.98
N PRO A 164 -27.27 -15.37 8.94
CA PRO A 164 -25.93 -15.44 9.47
C PRO A 164 -25.91 -15.57 11.00
N LEU A 165 -24.82 -16.14 11.51
CA LEU A 165 -24.44 -16.05 12.91
C LEU A 165 -23.48 -14.87 13.08
N CYS A 166 -23.94 -13.80 13.71
CA CYS A 166 -23.13 -12.63 14.00
C CYS A 166 -22.63 -12.63 15.45
N MET A 167 -21.42 -12.09 15.62
CA MET A 167 -20.69 -12.02 16.89
C MET A 167 -19.96 -10.69 16.98
N PHE A 168 -19.90 -10.13 18.18
CA PHE A 168 -18.94 -9.11 18.55
C PHE A 168 -17.69 -9.78 19.09
N VAL A 169 -16.54 -9.34 18.61
CA VAL A 169 -15.22 -9.85 19.00
C VAL A 169 -14.40 -8.67 19.51
N ASN A 170 -13.90 -8.79 20.74
CA ASN A 170 -13.07 -7.77 21.37
C ASN A 170 -11.62 -8.28 21.50
N THR A 171 -10.67 -7.54 20.96
CA THR A 171 -9.23 -7.84 20.93
C THR A 171 -8.44 -7.16 22.05
N ASP A 172 -9.10 -6.42 22.95
CA ASP A 172 -8.49 -5.78 24.13
C ASP A 172 -7.92 -6.77 25.17
N GLN A 173 -8.25 -8.05 25.04
CA GLN A 173 -7.86 -9.12 25.95
C GLN A 173 -7.36 -10.37 25.20
N SER A 174 -6.57 -11.20 25.88
CA SER A 174 -6.05 -12.45 25.34
C SER A 174 -6.46 -13.65 26.23
N PRO A 175 -7.22 -14.64 25.70
CA PRO A 175 -7.74 -14.72 24.33
C PRO A 175 -8.86 -13.69 24.07
N ALA A 176 -9.02 -13.30 22.79
CA ALA A 176 -10.04 -12.34 22.38
C ALA A 176 -11.44 -12.79 22.81
N GLY A 177 -12.22 -11.85 23.37
CA GLY A 177 -13.56 -12.11 23.87
C GLY A 177 -14.57 -12.22 22.73
N VAL A 178 -15.44 -13.22 22.78
CA VAL A 178 -16.52 -13.40 21.79
C VAL A 178 -17.87 -13.31 22.49
N LYS A 179 -18.73 -12.44 21.98
CA LYS A 179 -20.12 -12.33 22.42
C LYS A 179 -21.04 -12.44 21.22
N ARG A 180 -22.05 -13.31 21.32
CA ARG A 180 -23.06 -13.43 20.26
C ARG A 180 -23.83 -12.12 20.11
N ASP A 181 -23.98 -11.68 18.86
CA ASP A 181 -24.87 -10.59 18.51
C ASP A 181 -26.31 -11.12 18.39
N PRO A 182 -27.29 -10.55 19.11
CA PRO A 182 -28.69 -10.91 18.92
C PRO A 182 -29.22 -10.54 17.53
N SER A 183 -28.64 -9.51 16.88
CA SER A 183 -28.97 -9.16 15.49
C SER A 183 -28.42 -10.20 14.52
N ARG A 184 -29.25 -10.55 13.54
CA ARG A 184 -28.89 -11.45 12.42
C ARG A 184 -28.77 -10.71 11.10
N GLU A 185 -28.69 -9.38 11.15
CA GLU A 185 -28.46 -8.56 9.97
C GLU A 185 -27.00 -8.69 9.52
N PRO A 186 -26.74 -8.78 8.19
CA PRO A 186 -25.38 -8.84 7.65
C PRO A 186 -24.61 -7.55 7.94
N ASN A 187 -23.29 -7.53 7.68
CA ASN A 187 -22.49 -6.32 7.90
C ASN A 187 -22.65 -5.25 6.82
N ALA A 188 -23.40 -5.51 5.74
CA ALA A 188 -23.59 -4.54 4.65
C ALA A 188 -24.01 -3.13 5.11
N PRO A 189 -24.94 -2.94 6.08
CA PRO A 189 -25.30 -1.60 6.59
C PRO A 189 -24.17 -0.89 7.36
N PHE A 190 -23.14 -1.63 7.77
CA PHE A 190 -22.02 -1.15 8.58
C PHE A 190 -20.74 -0.93 7.76
N ALA A 191 -20.72 -1.37 6.50
CA ALA A 191 -19.55 -1.25 5.63
C ALA A 191 -19.35 0.17 5.05
N ASP A 192 -20.39 1.02 5.07
CA ASP A 192 -20.41 2.36 4.45
C ASP A 192 -20.26 3.53 5.46
N ARG A 193 -19.86 3.28 6.71
CA ARG A 193 -19.56 4.33 7.71
C ARG A 193 -18.08 4.39 8.03
#